data_AF-A0A386TFG0-F1
#
_entry.id   AF-A0A386TFG0-F1
#
_cell.length_a   1.000
_cell.length_b   1.000
_cell.length_c   1.000
_cell.angle_alpha   90.00
_cell.angle_beta   90.00
_cell.angle_gamma   90.00
#
_symmetry.space_group_name_H-M   'P 1'
#
loop_
_entity.id
_entity.type
_entity.pdbx_description
1 polymer ?
#
loop_
_entity_poly.entity_id
_entity_poly.type
_entity_poly.pdbx_seq_one_letter_code
_entity_poly.pdbx_strand_id
1 'polypeptide(L)'
;MQERLRRKLRAGGALALSMLLLACAEPAPVLQQVAKPQARPAAKPPSPAVVAKPTSQKSAMLRSYLHQVEKAQLSQDLLRQDGGGDDTPFTSEMLVRNFEQIALYNEYDGNFSGHGGASPLRRWEGPVHMQIIFGDSIPPSQRRSDTTNIKAFARRLARVTGHPISTTGTPNFIVVVASEDDRVDALTHAAEKVAGVSPSSLRAMRNMRRDTYCAVAAYAAGDNPNVYTAAVAVIRSENPGLLRLSCIHEELAQGLGLANDSPAARPSIFNDDDEFALLTKHDELLLKMLYDKRLRPGMTAEQVNPITRIIARELTDGPV
;
A
#
# COMPACT_ATOMS: atom_id res chain seq x y z
N MET A 1 -30.91 5.25 58.31
CA MET A 1 -31.85 5.49 59.43
C MET A 1 -32.60 6.80 59.13
N GLN A 2 -33.90 6.87 58.88
CA GLN A 2 -34.96 5.88 58.87
C GLN A 2 -36.03 6.28 57.84
N GLU A 3 -36.72 5.24 57.36
CA GLU A 3 -38.04 5.21 56.75
C GLU A 3 -39.03 6.23 57.36
N ARG A 4 -39.82 6.92 56.53
CA ARG A 4 -41.19 6.52 56.14
C ARG A 4 -42.07 6.06 57.31
N LEU A 5 -43.19 6.76 57.51
CA LEU A 5 -44.50 6.35 58.09
C LEU A 5 -45.09 7.64 58.70
N ARG A 6 -46.37 8.01 58.68
CA ARG A 6 -47.69 7.39 58.40
C ARG A 6 -48.61 8.62 58.29
N ARG A 7 -49.33 8.86 57.20
CA ARG A 7 -50.64 8.28 56.86
C ARG A 7 -51.70 8.41 57.96
N LYS A 8 -52.77 9.15 57.61
CA LYS A 8 -54.21 9.00 57.94
C LYS A 8 -54.80 9.96 58.97
N LEU A 9 -55.75 10.78 58.50
CA LEU A 9 -57.10 11.03 59.06
C LEU A 9 -57.79 12.00 58.07
N ARG A 10 -58.61 11.57 57.10
CA ARG A 10 -60.03 11.15 57.20
C ARG A 10 -60.87 12.07 58.11
N ALA A 11 -61.73 12.91 57.52
CA ALA A 11 -63.20 12.79 57.59
C ALA A 11 -63.92 14.12 57.33
N GLY A 12 -65.09 14.03 56.69
CA GLY A 12 -66.14 15.06 56.65
C GLY A 12 -66.04 15.97 55.43
N GLY A 13 -67.05 16.16 54.59
CA GLY A 13 -68.46 15.76 54.64
C GLY A 13 -69.13 16.49 53.47
N ALA A 14 -69.97 15.79 52.73
CA ALA A 14 -70.69 16.29 51.58
C ALA A 14 -71.71 17.38 51.95
N LEU A 15 -71.81 18.44 51.13
CA LEU A 15 -72.95 19.34 50.87
C LEU A 15 -72.33 20.48 50.03
N ALA A 16 -72.75 20.84 48.82
CA ALA A 16 -74.09 20.89 48.28
C ALA A 16 -74.07 20.68 46.75
N LEU A 17 -75.08 19.93 46.32
CA LEU A 17 -75.51 19.75 44.95
C LEU A 17 -76.42 20.94 44.58
N SER A 18 -76.04 21.75 43.60
CA SER A 18 -76.94 22.36 42.59
C SER A 18 -76.37 23.67 42.03
N MET A 19 -75.92 23.66 40.78
CA MET A 19 -76.54 24.42 39.67
C MET A 19 -75.58 24.58 38.49
N LEU A 20 -76.15 24.48 37.30
CA LEU A 20 -75.66 24.94 36.00
C LEU A 20 -74.78 23.98 35.21
N LEU A 21 -75.50 23.10 34.49
CA LEU A 21 -75.19 22.71 33.12
C LEU A 21 -74.83 23.97 32.29
N LEU A 22 -73.58 24.08 31.83
CA LEU A 22 -73.19 24.86 30.66
C LEU A 22 -71.82 24.39 30.16
N ALA A 23 -71.85 23.76 29.00
CA ALA A 23 -70.79 23.69 28.00
C ALA A 23 -69.41 23.13 28.42
N CYS A 24 -69.20 21.85 28.08
CA CYS A 24 -67.88 21.38 27.66
C CYS A 24 -67.44 22.20 26.43
N ALA A 25 -66.57 23.17 26.63
CA ALA A 25 -65.74 23.70 25.56
C ALA A 25 -64.30 23.27 25.85
N GLU A 26 -63.89 22.16 25.24
CA GLU A 26 -62.47 21.83 25.13
C GLU A 26 -61.78 22.99 24.38
N PRO A 27 -60.66 23.54 24.89
CA PRO A 27 -59.89 24.48 24.12
C PRO A 27 -59.40 23.74 22.87
N ALA A 28 -59.69 24.32 21.70
CA ALA A 28 -59.23 23.81 20.41
C ALA A 28 -57.72 23.54 20.48
N PRO A 29 -57.23 22.41 19.92
CA PRO A 29 -55.80 22.14 19.89
C PRO A 29 -55.13 23.30 19.14
N VAL A 30 -54.15 23.92 19.79
CA VAL A 30 -53.29 24.93 19.14
C VAL A 30 -52.68 24.24 17.94
N LEU A 31 -53.08 24.66 16.73
CA LEU A 31 -52.49 24.20 15.49
C LEU A 31 -51.01 24.53 15.56
N GLN A 32 -50.19 23.52 15.82
CA GLN A 32 -48.74 23.62 15.75
C GLN A 32 -48.44 24.08 14.33
N GLN A 33 -47.96 25.32 14.17
CA GLN A 33 -47.53 25.80 12.88
C GLN A 33 -46.44 24.86 12.39
N VAL A 34 -46.77 24.03 11.41
CA VAL A 34 -45.79 23.21 10.70
C VAL A 34 -44.78 24.20 10.14
N ALA A 35 -43.54 24.14 10.64
CA ALA A 35 -42.46 24.94 10.11
C ALA A 35 -42.44 24.75 8.59
N LYS A 36 -42.57 25.85 7.83
CA LYS A 36 -42.48 25.81 6.37
C LYS A 36 -41.19 25.04 6.02
N PRO A 37 -41.23 24.07 5.08
CA PRO A 37 -40.03 23.34 4.68
C PRO A 37 -38.95 24.36 4.30
N GLN A 38 -37.87 24.42 5.08
CA GLN A 38 -36.72 25.22 4.69
C GLN A 38 -36.20 24.63 3.38
N ALA A 39 -36.08 25.48 2.36
CA ALA A 39 -35.49 25.07 1.09
C ALA A 39 -34.11 24.46 1.38
N ARG A 40 -33.90 23.24 0.91
CA ARG A 40 -32.60 22.57 0.98
C ARG A 40 -31.56 23.55 0.43
N PRO A 41 -30.45 23.83 1.14
CA PRO A 41 -29.38 24.66 0.61
C PRO A 41 -29.05 24.20 -0.80
N ALA A 42 -28.95 25.14 -1.75
CA ALA A 42 -28.65 24.82 -3.13
C ALA A 42 -27.44 23.87 -3.16
N ALA A 43 -27.65 22.66 -3.67
CA ALA A 43 -26.58 21.68 -3.80
C ALA A 43 -25.47 22.35 -4.60
N LYS A 44 -24.25 22.35 -4.07
CA LYS A 44 -23.07 22.85 -4.78
C LYS A 44 -23.09 22.18 -6.16
N PRO A 45 -22.99 22.95 -7.27
CA PRO A 45 -23.03 22.36 -8.60
C PRO A 45 -22.05 21.20 -8.67
N PRO A 46 -22.43 20.05 -9.26
CA PRO A 46 -21.54 18.90 -9.33
C PRO A 46 -20.23 19.35 -9.96
N SER A 47 -19.13 19.10 -9.26
CA SER A 47 -17.80 19.35 -9.82
C SER A 47 -17.74 18.70 -11.21
N PRO A 48 -17.14 19.34 -12.23
CA PRO A 48 -17.00 18.76 -13.54
C PRO A 48 -16.47 17.33 -13.42
N ALA A 49 -17.08 16.38 -14.13
CA ALA A 49 -16.58 15.01 -14.14
C ALA A 49 -15.12 15.05 -14.59
N VAL A 50 -14.20 14.57 -13.74
CA VAL A 50 -12.80 14.42 -14.11
C VAL A 50 -12.73 13.28 -15.12
N VAL A 51 -12.77 13.61 -16.40
CA VAL A 51 -12.61 12.67 -17.51
C VAL A 51 -11.13 12.47 -17.73
N ALA A 52 -10.67 11.22 -17.68
CA ALA A 52 -9.30 10.89 -18.03
C ALA A 52 -8.99 11.26 -19.48
N LYS A 53 -7.76 11.69 -19.76
CA LYS A 53 -7.33 11.93 -21.13
C LYS A 53 -7.44 10.63 -21.96
N PRO A 54 -7.90 10.70 -23.22
CA PRO A 54 -7.87 9.54 -24.11
C PRO A 54 -6.45 8.98 -24.22
N THR A 55 -6.31 7.66 -24.18
CA THR A 55 -5.00 6.99 -24.37
C THR A 55 -4.67 6.83 -25.86
N SER A 56 -3.39 6.87 -26.20
CA SER A 56 -2.90 6.63 -27.55
C SER A 56 -3.14 5.18 -28.01
N GLN A 57 -3.01 4.94 -29.32
CA GLN A 57 -3.02 3.58 -29.87
C GLN A 57 -1.91 2.71 -29.28
N LYS A 58 -0.73 3.30 -29.00
CA LYS A 58 0.40 2.58 -28.39
C LYS A 58 0.05 2.06 -26.99
N SER A 59 -0.51 2.93 -26.13
CA SER A 59 -0.97 2.52 -24.80
C SER A 59 -2.12 1.50 -24.87
N ALA A 60 -3.07 1.67 -25.80
CA ALA A 60 -4.16 0.71 -25.99
C ALA A 60 -3.67 -0.68 -26.44
N MET A 61 -2.70 -0.73 -27.38
CA MET A 61 -2.08 -1.99 -27.80
C MET A 61 -1.29 -2.65 -26.67
N LEU A 62 -0.55 -1.86 -25.88
CA LEU A 62 0.19 -2.36 -24.72
C LEU A 62 -0.75 -2.96 -23.67
N ARG A 63 -1.87 -2.28 -23.37
CA ARG A 63 -2.91 -2.81 -22.49
C ARG A 63 -3.45 -4.15 -22.99
N SER A 64 -3.77 -4.25 -24.28
CA SER A 64 -4.23 -5.52 -24.86
C SER A 64 -3.18 -6.62 -24.75
N TYR A 65 -1.90 -6.32 -24.96
CA TYR A 65 -0.81 -7.28 -24.82
C TYR A 65 -0.67 -7.76 -23.36
N LEU A 66 -0.66 -6.84 -22.39
CA LEU A 66 -0.51 -7.19 -20.97
C LEU A 66 -1.71 -7.97 -20.42
N HIS A 67 -2.91 -7.73 -20.95
CA HIS A 67 -4.07 -8.60 -20.66
C HIS A 67 -3.88 -10.03 -21.17
N GLN A 68 -3.23 -10.23 -22.32
CA GLN A 68 -2.91 -11.57 -22.83
C GLN A 68 -1.83 -12.24 -21.97
N VAL A 69 -0.86 -11.48 -21.49
CA VAL A 69 0.18 -11.95 -20.56
C VAL A 69 -0.44 -12.46 -19.26
N GLU A 70 -1.24 -11.65 -18.57
CA GLU A 70 -1.90 -12.07 -17.31
C GLU A 70 -2.78 -13.30 -17.54
N LYS A 71 -3.52 -13.35 -18.65
CA LYS A 71 -4.34 -14.52 -19.00
C LYS A 71 -3.49 -15.78 -19.21
N ALA A 72 -2.34 -15.66 -19.88
CA ALA A 72 -1.44 -16.78 -20.13
C ALA A 72 -0.78 -17.27 -18.83
N GLN A 73 -0.36 -16.36 -17.95
CA GLN A 73 0.18 -16.68 -16.63
C GLN A 73 -0.88 -17.42 -15.78
N LEU A 74 -2.10 -16.89 -15.70
CA LEU A 74 -3.21 -17.55 -14.99
C LEU A 74 -3.54 -18.94 -15.53
N SER A 75 -3.39 -19.17 -16.84
CA SER A 75 -3.62 -20.50 -17.43
C SER A 75 -2.53 -21.53 -17.12
N GLN A 76 -1.41 -21.09 -16.56
CA GLN A 76 -0.27 -21.91 -16.13
C GLN A 76 -0.17 -22.01 -14.60
N ASP A 77 -1.25 -21.67 -13.88
CA ASP A 77 -1.30 -21.63 -12.42
C ASP A 77 -0.28 -20.67 -11.76
N LEU A 78 0.20 -19.68 -12.51
CA LEU A 78 1.00 -18.56 -12.01
C LEU A 78 0.09 -17.49 -11.38
N LEU A 79 0.70 -16.41 -10.86
CA LEU A 79 0.03 -15.29 -10.19
C LEU A 79 -0.82 -15.71 -8.98
N ARG A 80 -0.35 -16.70 -8.23
CA ARG A 80 -0.98 -17.16 -6.99
C ARG A 80 -1.11 -16.03 -5.98
N GLN A 81 -2.24 -16.02 -5.27
CA GLN A 81 -2.60 -14.97 -4.29
C GLN A 81 -2.61 -15.50 -2.85
N ASP A 82 -2.36 -16.79 -2.65
CA ASP A 82 -2.45 -17.48 -1.36
C ASP A 82 -1.26 -17.17 -0.42
N GLY A 83 -0.16 -16.64 -0.96
CA GLY A 83 1.05 -16.33 -0.19
C GLY A 83 1.86 -17.56 0.20
N GLY A 84 1.68 -18.67 -0.51
CA GLY A 84 2.29 -19.97 -0.24
C GLY A 84 1.46 -20.84 0.72
N GLY A 85 1.89 -22.09 0.88
CA GLY A 85 1.20 -23.07 1.71
C GLY A 85 2.01 -24.34 1.93
N ASP A 86 1.33 -25.44 2.23
CA ASP A 86 1.94 -26.75 2.48
C ASP A 86 2.73 -27.29 1.28
N ASP A 87 2.38 -26.86 0.06
CA ASP A 87 3.05 -27.20 -1.20
C ASP A 87 4.33 -26.39 -1.43
N THR A 88 4.57 -25.35 -0.62
CA THR A 88 5.73 -24.48 -0.69
C THR A 88 6.45 -24.34 0.66
N PRO A 89 6.94 -25.46 1.24
CA PRO A 89 7.68 -25.39 2.49
C PRO A 89 9.02 -24.70 2.27
N PHE A 90 9.50 -23.99 3.29
CA PHE A 90 10.85 -23.45 3.33
C PHE A 90 11.48 -23.67 4.71
N THR A 91 12.80 -23.85 4.73
CA THR A 91 13.57 -24.00 5.98
C THR A 91 14.24 -22.69 6.39
N SER A 92 14.78 -22.64 7.61
CA SER A 92 15.59 -21.50 8.06
C SER A 92 16.81 -21.27 7.15
N GLU A 93 17.43 -22.33 6.64
CA GLU A 93 18.57 -22.28 5.72
C GLU A 93 18.19 -21.73 4.34
N MET A 94 17.00 -22.09 3.84
CA MET A 94 16.47 -21.48 2.63
C MET A 94 16.24 -19.99 2.82
N LEU A 95 15.67 -19.60 3.96
CA LEU A 95 15.40 -18.20 4.28
C LEU A 95 16.71 -17.37 4.35
N VAL A 96 17.77 -17.91 4.96
CA VAL A 96 19.09 -17.25 5.00
C VAL A 96 19.68 -17.09 3.61
N ARG A 97 19.68 -18.15 2.80
CA ARG A 97 20.22 -18.13 1.45
C ARG A 97 19.47 -17.11 0.58
N ASN A 98 18.14 -17.13 0.65
CA ASN A 98 17.30 -16.24 -0.14
C ASN A 98 17.45 -14.79 0.35
N PHE A 99 17.58 -14.55 1.66
CA PHE A 99 17.88 -13.23 2.19
C PHE A 99 19.20 -12.67 1.63
N GLU A 100 20.26 -13.47 1.62
CA GLU A 100 21.53 -13.05 1.04
C GLU A 100 21.38 -12.67 -0.44
N GLN A 101 20.73 -13.51 -1.25
CA GLN A 101 20.54 -13.23 -2.68
C GLN A 101 19.66 -12.00 -2.94
N ILE A 102 18.61 -11.79 -2.15
CA ILE A 102 17.61 -10.74 -2.42
C ILE A 102 18.01 -9.40 -1.80
N ALA A 103 18.64 -9.39 -0.62
CA ALA A 103 18.95 -8.16 0.10
C ALA A 103 20.40 -7.68 -0.09
N LEU A 104 21.32 -8.56 -0.50
CA LEU A 104 22.76 -8.26 -0.60
C LEU A 104 23.31 -8.37 -2.02
N TYR A 105 22.44 -8.41 -3.02
CA TYR A 105 22.77 -8.24 -4.43
C TYR A 105 21.86 -7.17 -5.03
N ASN A 106 22.20 -6.67 -6.22
CA ASN A 106 21.35 -5.74 -6.95
C ASN A 106 20.84 -6.40 -8.22
N GLU A 107 19.57 -6.19 -8.56
CA GLU A 107 18.99 -6.64 -9.82
C GLU A 107 19.72 -6.01 -11.01
N TYR A 108 20.04 -4.71 -10.91
CA TYR A 108 20.70 -3.96 -11.96
C TYR A 108 22.04 -3.36 -11.52
N ASP A 109 22.96 -3.19 -12.48
CA ASP A 109 24.11 -2.31 -12.32
C ASP A 109 23.66 -0.84 -12.17
N GLY A 110 24.57 0.04 -11.75
CA GLY A 110 24.25 1.46 -11.50
C GLY A 110 23.76 2.24 -12.75
N ASN A 111 23.88 1.66 -13.94
CA ASN A 111 23.43 2.25 -15.20
C ASN A 111 22.14 1.58 -15.73
N PHE A 112 21.57 0.62 -15.01
CA PHE A 112 20.45 -0.21 -15.47
C PHE A 112 20.74 -0.90 -16.81
N SER A 113 22.00 -1.27 -17.08
CA SER A 113 22.45 -1.87 -18.34
C SER A 113 22.67 -3.39 -18.29
N GLY A 114 22.68 -3.97 -17.10
CA GLY A 114 22.88 -5.41 -16.88
C GLY A 114 22.67 -5.79 -15.41
N HIS A 115 22.90 -7.05 -15.07
CA HIS A 115 22.72 -7.55 -13.70
C HIS A 115 23.72 -6.92 -12.73
N GLY A 116 23.24 -6.55 -11.55
CA GLY A 116 24.08 -6.04 -10.48
C GLY A 116 24.85 -7.14 -9.75
N GLY A 117 25.90 -6.73 -9.02
CA GLY A 117 26.71 -7.62 -8.20
C GLY A 117 26.34 -7.55 -6.72
N ALA A 118 27.15 -8.21 -5.90
CA ALA A 118 27.05 -8.13 -4.44
C ALA A 118 27.10 -6.68 -3.96
N SER A 119 26.27 -6.36 -2.98
CA SER A 119 26.23 -5.09 -2.28
C SER A 119 26.19 -5.26 -0.76
N PRO A 120 26.69 -4.28 -0.01
CA PRO A 120 26.40 -4.22 1.42
C PRO A 120 24.89 -4.10 1.65
N LEU A 121 24.45 -4.45 2.86
CA LEU A 121 23.06 -4.31 3.27
C LEU A 121 22.63 -2.83 3.17
N ARG A 122 21.55 -2.58 2.45
CA ARG A 122 20.93 -1.26 2.31
C ARG A 122 19.47 -1.29 2.75
N ARG A 123 19.05 -0.30 3.52
CA ARG A 123 17.67 -0.13 3.96
C ARG A 123 17.42 1.29 4.44
N TRP A 124 16.16 1.58 4.75
CA TRP A 124 15.76 2.81 5.41
C TRP A 124 16.09 2.77 6.91
N GLU A 125 16.55 3.88 7.47
CA GLU A 125 16.65 4.08 8.93
C GLU A 125 15.57 5.03 9.46
N GLY A 126 15.27 6.09 8.70
CA GLY A 126 14.17 7.02 8.98
C GLY A 126 12.83 6.54 8.41
N PRO A 127 11.72 7.20 8.79
CA PRO A 127 10.37 6.81 8.34
C PRO A 127 10.22 6.91 6.82
N VAL A 128 9.40 6.02 6.26
CA VAL A 128 9.02 6.01 4.84
C VAL A 128 7.64 6.65 4.68
N HIS A 129 7.59 7.70 3.87
CA HIS A 129 6.39 8.45 3.52
C HIS A 129 6.14 8.31 2.02
N MET A 130 5.17 7.45 1.70
CA MET A 130 4.79 7.15 0.33
C MET A 130 3.80 8.19 -0.22
N GLN A 131 4.04 8.69 -1.43
CA GLN A 131 3.07 9.49 -2.18
C GLN A 131 2.79 8.85 -3.53
N ILE A 132 1.52 8.84 -3.92
CA ILE A 132 1.07 8.30 -5.20
C ILE A 132 0.95 9.45 -6.20
N ILE A 133 1.56 9.29 -7.37
CA ILE A 133 1.40 10.19 -8.52
C ILE A 133 0.72 9.40 -9.64
N PHE A 134 -0.39 9.93 -10.15
CA PHE A 134 -1.11 9.33 -11.27
C PHE A 134 -0.87 10.11 -12.56
N GLY A 135 -0.70 9.39 -13.67
CA GLY A 135 -0.81 9.98 -15.01
C GLY A 135 -2.21 10.53 -15.30
N ASP A 136 -2.31 11.51 -16.18
CA ASP A 136 -3.56 12.20 -16.52
C ASP A 136 -4.58 11.32 -17.26
N SER A 137 -4.10 10.32 -17.99
CA SER A 137 -4.93 9.32 -18.69
C SER A 137 -5.51 8.25 -17.76
N ILE A 138 -5.14 8.24 -16.46
CA ILE A 138 -5.60 7.20 -15.54
C ILE A 138 -7.02 7.52 -15.03
N PRO A 139 -8.02 6.65 -15.30
CA PRO A 139 -9.40 6.91 -14.93
C PRO A 139 -9.62 6.91 -13.41
N PRO A 140 -10.59 7.71 -12.89
CA PRO A 140 -10.85 7.81 -11.46
C PRO A 140 -11.12 6.46 -10.75
N SER A 141 -11.70 5.48 -11.45
CA SER A 141 -11.92 4.12 -10.90
C SER A 141 -10.61 3.42 -10.60
N GLN A 142 -9.67 3.44 -11.53
CA GLN A 142 -8.34 2.85 -11.36
C GLN A 142 -7.56 3.59 -10.28
N ARG A 143 -7.56 4.93 -10.29
CA ARG A 143 -6.92 5.73 -9.22
C ARG A 143 -7.41 5.34 -7.83
N ARG A 144 -8.72 5.11 -7.65
CA ARG A 144 -9.30 4.68 -6.37
C ARG A 144 -8.84 3.26 -5.97
N SER A 145 -8.88 2.32 -6.91
CA SER A 145 -8.44 0.94 -6.66
C SER A 145 -6.96 0.90 -6.27
N ASP A 146 -6.09 1.52 -7.08
CA ASP A 146 -4.65 1.51 -6.87
C ASP A 146 -4.27 2.25 -5.58
N THR A 147 -4.96 3.37 -5.27
CA THR A 147 -4.79 4.06 -3.98
C THR A 147 -5.15 3.16 -2.79
N THR A 148 -6.22 2.37 -2.91
CA THR A 148 -6.65 1.45 -1.85
C THR A 148 -5.62 0.35 -1.66
N ASN A 149 -5.14 -0.24 -2.75
CA ASN A 149 -4.16 -1.32 -2.75
C ASN A 149 -2.81 -0.85 -2.16
N ILE A 150 -2.28 0.28 -2.66
CA ILE A 150 -1.02 0.87 -2.16
C ILE A 150 -1.12 1.19 -0.67
N LYS A 151 -2.22 1.82 -0.22
CA LYS A 151 -2.42 2.12 1.22
C LYS A 151 -2.60 0.88 2.08
N ALA A 152 -3.25 -0.16 1.56
CA ALA A 152 -3.39 -1.42 2.28
C ALA A 152 -2.03 -2.12 2.41
N PHE A 153 -1.25 -2.15 1.32
CA PHE A 153 0.05 -2.80 1.31
C PHE A 153 1.09 -2.03 2.13
N ALA A 154 1.15 -0.71 2.05
CA ALA A 154 2.00 0.12 2.92
C ALA A 154 1.75 -0.14 4.42
N ARG A 155 0.47 -0.32 4.83
CA ARG A 155 0.12 -0.70 6.21
C ARG A 155 0.57 -2.12 6.56
N ARG A 156 0.47 -3.07 5.61
CA ARG A 156 0.98 -4.44 5.77
C ARG A 156 2.50 -4.41 5.96
N LEU A 157 3.23 -3.71 5.09
CA LEU A 157 4.68 -3.53 5.19
C LEU A 157 5.10 -2.91 6.52
N ALA A 158 4.42 -1.86 6.99
CA ALA A 158 4.68 -1.23 8.29
C ALA A 158 4.57 -2.26 9.44
N ARG A 159 3.49 -3.06 9.43
CA ARG A 159 3.24 -4.09 10.45
C ARG A 159 4.25 -5.23 10.38
N VAL A 160 4.63 -5.66 9.19
CA VAL A 160 5.55 -6.78 8.98
C VAL A 160 6.97 -6.40 9.39
N THR A 161 7.44 -5.24 8.96
CA THR A 161 8.82 -4.78 9.24
C THR A 161 8.99 -4.18 10.63
N GLY A 162 7.90 -3.69 11.26
CA GLY A 162 7.97 -2.85 12.45
C GLY A 162 8.58 -1.46 12.17
N HIS A 163 8.82 -1.14 10.89
CA HIS A 163 9.38 0.13 10.46
C HIS A 163 8.26 1.16 10.20
N PRO A 164 8.44 2.46 10.51
CA PRO A 164 7.41 3.46 10.27
C PRO A 164 7.21 3.69 8.77
N ILE A 165 6.11 3.17 8.23
CA ILE A 165 5.74 3.33 6.82
C ILE A 165 4.31 3.91 6.77
N SER A 166 4.13 5.00 6.04
CA SER A 166 2.84 5.68 5.92
C SER A 166 2.67 6.31 4.54
N THR A 167 1.44 6.67 4.17
CA THR A 167 1.15 7.43 2.94
C THR A 167 0.85 8.91 3.23
N THR A 168 1.46 9.44 4.29
CA THR A 168 1.19 10.79 4.84
C THR A 168 2.48 11.40 5.34
N GLY A 169 2.62 12.73 5.25
CA GLY A 169 3.85 13.44 5.62
C GLY A 169 4.60 13.96 4.39
N THR A 170 5.83 14.43 4.60
CA THR A 170 6.71 14.85 3.50
C THR A 170 7.21 13.62 2.74
N PRO A 171 6.94 13.50 1.44
CA PRO A 171 7.21 12.27 0.71
C PRO A 171 8.71 12.04 0.52
N ASN A 172 9.12 10.79 0.69
CA ASN A 172 10.45 10.30 0.32
C ASN A 172 10.39 9.01 -0.51
N PHE A 173 9.21 8.41 -0.69
CA PHE A 173 8.99 7.33 -1.64
C PHE A 173 7.83 7.70 -2.58
N ILE A 174 8.10 7.90 -3.87
CA ILE A 174 7.04 8.15 -4.86
C ILE A 174 6.64 6.84 -5.55
N VAL A 175 5.33 6.58 -5.59
CA VAL A 175 4.72 5.51 -6.38
C VAL A 175 4.01 6.14 -7.57
N VAL A 176 4.63 6.05 -8.75
CA VAL A 176 4.09 6.55 -10.00
C VAL A 176 3.24 5.46 -10.65
N VAL A 177 1.96 5.75 -10.87
CA VAL A 177 1.06 4.90 -11.67
C VAL A 177 0.72 5.66 -12.94
N ALA A 178 1.32 5.29 -14.06
CA ALA A 178 1.23 6.04 -15.31
C ALA A 178 1.13 5.11 -16.52
N SER A 179 0.54 5.64 -17.59
CA SER A 179 0.51 4.99 -18.90
C SER A 179 1.79 5.27 -19.67
N GLU A 180 1.98 4.58 -20.78
CA GLU A 180 3.01 4.88 -21.77
C GLU A 180 2.94 6.33 -22.26
N ASP A 181 1.75 6.96 -22.21
CA ASP A 181 1.52 8.33 -22.65
C ASP A 181 1.94 9.37 -21.60
N ASP A 182 1.73 9.07 -20.31
CA ASP A 182 1.93 10.03 -19.22
C ASP A 182 3.22 9.82 -18.42
N ARG A 183 3.88 8.66 -18.57
CA ARG A 183 4.99 8.23 -17.69
C ARG A 183 6.11 9.26 -17.61
N VAL A 184 6.47 9.88 -18.73
CA VAL A 184 7.55 10.88 -18.79
C VAL A 184 7.23 12.09 -17.90
N ASP A 185 6.02 12.63 -18.02
CA ASP A 185 5.59 13.81 -17.27
C ASP A 185 5.41 13.47 -15.79
N ALA A 186 4.84 12.29 -15.49
CA ALA A 186 4.67 11.81 -14.13
C ALA A 186 6.02 11.60 -13.41
N LEU A 187 7.03 11.07 -14.10
CA LEU A 187 8.39 10.93 -13.57
C LEU A 187 9.09 12.28 -13.37
N THR A 188 8.85 13.24 -14.25
CA THR A 188 9.37 14.60 -14.10
C THR A 188 8.82 15.23 -12.82
N HIS A 189 7.50 15.13 -12.60
CA HIS A 189 6.88 15.57 -11.35
C HIS A 189 7.39 14.79 -10.12
N ALA A 190 7.67 13.49 -10.26
CA ALA A 190 8.24 12.69 -9.16
C ALA A 190 9.62 13.19 -8.74
N ALA A 191 10.50 13.51 -9.69
CA ALA A 191 11.84 14.04 -9.42
C ALA A 191 11.83 15.37 -8.66
N GLU A 192 10.81 16.20 -8.87
CA GLU A 192 10.64 17.48 -8.16
C GLU A 192 10.21 17.32 -6.70
N LYS A 193 9.68 16.15 -6.31
CA LYS A 193 9.08 15.92 -4.99
C LYS A 193 10.02 15.28 -3.98
N VAL A 194 11.09 14.63 -4.42
CA VAL A 194 11.97 13.87 -3.53
C VAL A 194 13.41 14.33 -3.68
N ALA A 195 14.01 14.72 -2.54
CA ALA A 195 15.40 15.13 -2.48
C ALA A 195 16.32 13.96 -2.88
N GLY A 196 17.36 14.26 -3.67
CA GLY A 196 18.32 13.27 -4.14
C GLY A 196 17.91 12.51 -5.40
N VAL A 197 16.71 12.75 -5.94
CA VAL A 197 16.25 12.18 -7.21
C VAL A 197 16.36 13.25 -8.30
N SER A 198 16.80 12.86 -9.49
CA SER A 198 16.92 13.74 -10.66
C SER A 198 16.28 13.11 -11.90
N PRO A 199 15.87 13.92 -12.91
CA PRO A 199 15.36 13.35 -14.16
C PRO A 199 16.34 12.40 -14.85
N SER A 200 17.65 12.61 -14.70
CA SER A 200 18.68 11.71 -15.26
C SER A 200 18.75 10.38 -14.52
N SER A 201 18.56 10.36 -13.19
CA SER A 201 18.53 9.12 -12.40
C SER A 201 17.28 8.27 -12.63
N LEU A 202 16.24 8.85 -13.25
CA LEU A 202 14.99 8.17 -13.63
C LEU A 202 14.97 7.70 -15.10
N ARG A 203 16.10 7.79 -15.82
CA ARG A 203 16.15 7.51 -17.27
C ARG A 203 15.72 6.09 -17.63
N ALA A 204 16.12 5.09 -16.84
CA ALA A 204 15.73 3.69 -17.05
C ALA A 204 14.22 3.50 -16.93
N MET A 205 13.63 4.05 -15.85
CA MET A 205 12.18 4.08 -15.62
C MET A 205 11.42 4.88 -16.69
N ARG A 206 12.02 5.91 -17.28
CA ARG A 206 11.41 6.67 -18.39
C ARG A 206 11.25 5.82 -19.65
N ASN A 207 12.21 4.94 -19.90
CA ASN A 207 12.35 4.17 -21.14
C ASN A 207 12.15 2.66 -20.91
N MET A 208 11.25 2.26 -20.00
CA MET A 208 11.03 0.84 -19.73
C MET A 208 10.60 0.13 -21.00
N ARG A 209 11.14 -1.08 -21.18
CA ARG A 209 10.80 -1.96 -22.31
C ARG A 209 9.33 -2.38 -22.24
N ARG A 210 8.82 -2.94 -23.33
CA ARG A 210 7.41 -3.36 -23.44
C ARG A 210 7.05 -4.49 -22.47
N ASP A 211 8.03 -5.35 -22.18
CA ASP A 211 7.97 -6.51 -21.30
C ASP A 211 8.28 -6.19 -19.83
N THR A 212 8.74 -4.98 -19.51
CA THR A 212 8.92 -4.53 -18.13
C THR A 212 7.59 -4.00 -17.57
N TYR A 213 6.96 -4.72 -16.63
CA TYR A 213 5.65 -4.37 -16.07
C TYR A 213 5.70 -3.20 -15.09
N CYS A 214 6.78 -3.13 -14.31
CA CYS A 214 7.05 -2.15 -13.29
C CYS A 214 8.56 -2.05 -13.06
N ALA A 215 9.00 -1.01 -12.35
CA ALA A 215 10.38 -0.90 -11.88
C ALA A 215 10.47 0.02 -10.66
N VAL A 216 11.44 -0.21 -9.77
CA VAL A 216 11.76 0.66 -8.65
C VAL A 216 13.24 1.00 -8.63
N ALA A 217 13.56 2.21 -8.17
CA ALA A 217 14.90 2.54 -7.74
C ALA A 217 14.86 3.20 -6.36
N ALA A 218 15.73 2.73 -5.47
CA ALA A 218 16.01 3.36 -4.20
C ALA A 218 17.36 4.09 -4.25
N TYR A 219 17.44 5.22 -3.57
CA TYR A 219 18.56 6.16 -3.62
C TYR A 219 19.02 6.49 -2.20
N ALA A 220 20.34 6.65 -2.06
CA ALA A 220 21.00 7.15 -0.86
C ALA A 220 21.67 8.48 -1.19
N ALA A 221 21.06 9.59 -0.78
CA ALA A 221 21.54 10.94 -1.05
C ALA A 221 22.09 11.65 0.20
N GLY A 222 22.12 10.97 1.34
CA GLY A 222 22.78 11.45 2.56
C GLY A 222 24.25 11.02 2.66
N ASP A 223 24.86 11.27 3.81
CA ASP A 223 26.29 10.98 4.04
C ASP A 223 26.62 9.47 4.05
N ASN A 224 25.64 8.62 4.36
CA ASN A 224 25.80 7.17 4.34
C ASN A 224 25.22 6.58 3.04
N PRO A 225 26.04 6.03 2.13
CA PRO A 225 25.59 5.49 0.84
C PRO A 225 24.78 4.20 0.96
N ASN A 226 24.65 3.64 2.17
CA ASN A 226 23.88 2.42 2.43
C ASN A 226 22.52 2.68 3.10
N VAL A 227 22.22 3.95 3.43
CA VAL A 227 20.94 4.34 4.02
C VAL A 227 20.08 4.98 2.93
N TYR A 228 18.95 4.36 2.64
CA TYR A 228 18.01 4.94 1.69
C TYR A 228 17.40 6.21 2.25
N THR A 229 17.33 7.22 1.39
CA THR A 229 16.70 8.52 1.66
C THR A 229 15.57 8.81 0.68
N ALA A 230 15.51 8.07 -0.43
CA ALA A 230 14.54 8.28 -1.48
C ALA A 230 14.25 6.98 -2.23
N ALA A 231 13.03 6.82 -2.76
CA ALA A 231 12.73 5.79 -3.75
C ALA A 231 11.65 6.26 -4.75
N VAL A 232 11.70 5.72 -5.97
CA VAL A 232 10.68 5.94 -7.00
C VAL A 232 10.33 4.59 -7.61
N ALA A 233 9.06 4.19 -7.46
CA ALA A 233 8.48 3.04 -8.14
C ALA A 233 7.61 3.52 -9.31
N VAL A 234 7.66 2.81 -10.43
CA VAL A 234 6.81 3.02 -11.60
C VAL A 234 6.02 1.76 -11.87
N ILE A 235 4.70 1.91 -11.91
CA ILE A 235 3.77 0.84 -12.19
C ILE A 235 2.99 1.22 -13.45
N ARG A 236 3.08 0.39 -14.49
CA ARG A 236 2.32 0.62 -15.73
C ARG A 236 0.84 0.53 -15.45
N SER A 237 0.12 1.57 -15.85
CA SER A 237 -1.35 1.59 -15.73
C SER A 237 -2.03 0.61 -16.68
N GLU A 238 -1.35 0.21 -17.76
CA GLU A 238 -1.78 -0.78 -18.73
C GLU A 238 -1.76 -2.21 -18.18
N ASN A 239 -1.03 -2.47 -17.09
CA ASN A 239 -1.06 -3.77 -16.43
C ASN A 239 -2.51 -4.05 -16.01
N PRO A 240 -3.05 -5.24 -16.31
CA PRO A 240 -4.37 -5.65 -15.82
C PRO A 240 -4.40 -5.78 -14.29
N GLY A 241 -5.60 -6.02 -13.74
CA GLY A 241 -5.86 -5.82 -12.31
C GLY A 241 -4.90 -6.58 -11.38
N LEU A 242 -4.66 -7.86 -11.64
CA LEU A 242 -3.83 -8.71 -10.79
C LEU A 242 -2.35 -8.45 -11.05
N LEU A 243 -1.92 -8.35 -12.30
CA LEU A 243 -0.53 -8.02 -12.63
C LEU A 243 -0.12 -6.65 -12.06
N ARG A 244 -1.03 -5.67 -12.09
CA ARG A 244 -0.79 -4.36 -11.48
C ARG A 244 -0.71 -4.44 -9.95
N LEU A 245 -1.51 -5.30 -9.33
CA LEU A 245 -1.41 -5.57 -7.89
C LEU A 245 -0.10 -6.29 -7.55
N SER A 246 0.39 -7.18 -8.40
CA SER A 246 1.70 -7.82 -8.27
C SER A 246 2.83 -6.82 -8.23
N CYS A 247 2.87 -5.92 -9.22
CA CYS A 247 3.79 -4.80 -9.23
C CYS A 247 3.70 -3.91 -7.99
N ILE A 248 2.49 -3.69 -7.42
CA ILE A 248 2.38 -2.95 -6.16
C ILE A 248 3.08 -3.70 -5.01
N HIS A 249 2.99 -5.04 -4.98
CA HIS A 249 3.59 -5.84 -3.92
C HIS A 249 5.11 -5.92 -4.05
N GLU A 250 5.60 -6.18 -5.25
CA GLU A 250 7.01 -6.30 -5.58
C GLU A 250 7.75 -4.98 -5.37
N GLU A 251 7.37 -3.93 -6.11
CA GLU A 251 8.13 -2.68 -6.15
C GLU A 251 8.19 -1.96 -4.81
N LEU A 252 7.12 -2.05 -4.02
CA LEU A 252 7.09 -1.42 -2.70
C LEU A 252 7.91 -2.22 -1.70
N ALA A 253 8.03 -3.54 -1.84
CA ALA A 253 8.89 -4.36 -0.98
C ALA A 253 10.37 -4.25 -1.40
N GLN A 254 10.68 -4.29 -2.70
CA GLN A 254 12.02 -4.07 -3.22
C GLN A 254 12.53 -2.65 -2.87
N GLY A 255 11.66 -1.64 -3.00
CA GLY A 255 11.96 -0.26 -2.58
C GLY A 255 12.28 -0.09 -1.09
N LEU A 256 12.00 -1.08 -0.24
CA LEU A 256 12.42 -1.11 1.16
C LEU A 256 13.81 -1.73 1.38
N GLY A 257 14.39 -2.39 0.39
CA GLY A 257 15.74 -2.97 0.40
C GLY A 257 15.86 -4.45 0.06
N LEU A 258 14.78 -5.09 -0.40
CA LEU A 258 14.86 -6.42 -1.04
C LEU A 258 15.12 -6.24 -2.54
N ALA A 259 16.28 -5.68 -2.89
CA ALA A 259 16.53 -5.03 -4.19
C ALA A 259 16.97 -5.96 -5.33
N ASN A 260 16.78 -7.28 -5.21
CA ASN A 260 17.17 -8.24 -6.22
C ASN A 260 16.22 -9.45 -6.27
N ASP A 261 16.15 -10.06 -7.45
CA ASP A 261 15.41 -11.29 -7.69
C ASP A 261 16.35 -12.49 -7.84
N SER A 262 15.83 -13.69 -7.54
CA SER A 262 16.59 -14.93 -7.62
C SER A 262 15.67 -16.11 -7.93
N PRO A 263 15.89 -16.85 -9.03
CA PRO A 263 15.13 -18.06 -9.36
C PRO A 263 15.13 -19.14 -8.26
N ALA A 264 16.06 -19.08 -7.31
CA ALA A 264 16.15 -19.99 -6.17
C ALA A 264 15.28 -19.56 -4.96
N ALA A 265 14.53 -18.46 -5.07
CA ALA A 265 13.82 -17.83 -3.96
C ALA A 265 12.43 -18.39 -3.65
N ARG A 266 11.92 -19.36 -4.43
CA ARG A 266 10.60 -19.97 -4.20
C ARG A 266 10.40 -20.37 -2.72
N PRO A 267 9.27 -20.01 -2.05
CA PRO A 267 8.10 -19.30 -2.57
C PRO A 267 8.17 -17.79 -2.34
N SER A 268 8.62 -17.03 -3.32
CA SER A 268 8.82 -15.59 -3.18
C SER A 268 8.26 -14.88 -4.39
N ILE A 269 7.79 -13.65 -4.22
CA ILE A 269 7.53 -12.78 -5.39
C ILE A 269 8.83 -12.36 -6.09
N PHE A 270 9.99 -12.51 -5.45
CA PHE A 270 11.33 -12.21 -5.97
C PHE A 270 11.97 -13.42 -6.66
N ASN A 271 11.18 -14.40 -7.12
CA ASN A 271 11.70 -15.61 -7.77
C ASN A 271 11.74 -15.55 -9.30
N ASP A 272 11.35 -14.41 -9.90
CA ASP A 272 11.44 -14.13 -11.35
C ASP A 272 10.69 -15.15 -12.25
N ASP A 273 9.71 -15.88 -11.70
CA ASP A 273 8.88 -16.85 -12.44
C ASP A 273 7.38 -16.54 -12.41
N ASP A 274 6.99 -15.45 -11.75
CA ASP A 274 5.61 -14.99 -11.55
C ASP A 274 4.68 -16.02 -10.86
N GLU A 275 5.20 -17.06 -10.17
CA GLU A 275 4.36 -18.04 -9.47
C GLU A 275 3.43 -17.34 -8.47
N PHE A 276 3.94 -16.34 -7.74
CA PHE A 276 3.18 -15.58 -6.75
C PHE A 276 2.95 -14.15 -7.21
N ALA A 277 1.68 -13.74 -7.29
CA ALA A 277 1.34 -12.34 -7.52
C ALA A 277 1.41 -11.49 -6.25
N LEU A 278 1.33 -12.11 -5.05
CA LEU A 278 1.24 -11.36 -3.79
C LEU A 278 2.28 -11.86 -2.80
N LEU A 279 2.89 -10.89 -2.10
CA LEU A 279 3.81 -11.10 -0.97
C LEU A 279 3.47 -12.33 -0.12
N THR A 280 4.39 -13.30 -0.13
CA THR A 280 4.23 -14.59 0.54
C THR A 280 4.59 -14.52 2.03
N LYS A 281 4.34 -15.60 2.77
CA LYS A 281 4.83 -15.74 4.15
C LYS A 281 6.37 -15.68 4.20
N HIS A 282 7.05 -16.28 3.22
CA HIS A 282 8.50 -16.25 3.13
C HIS A 282 9.01 -14.82 2.95
N ASP A 283 8.41 -14.05 2.05
CA ASP A 283 8.79 -12.65 1.80
C ASP A 283 8.58 -11.76 3.02
N GLU A 284 7.51 -11.98 3.79
CA GLU A 284 7.31 -11.29 5.06
C GLU A 284 8.43 -11.57 6.07
N LEU A 285 8.99 -12.79 6.08
CA LEU A 285 10.13 -13.10 6.95
C LEU A 285 11.43 -12.46 6.44
N LEU A 286 11.65 -12.37 5.13
CA LEU A 286 12.78 -11.63 4.56
C LEU A 286 12.74 -10.15 4.97
N LEU A 287 11.56 -9.53 4.89
CA LEU A 287 11.35 -8.15 5.33
C LEU A 287 11.59 -7.98 6.83
N LYS A 288 11.14 -8.93 7.67
CA LYS A 288 11.42 -8.93 9.12
C LYS A 288 12.92 -9.03 9.40
N MET A 289 13.62 -9.92 8.71
CA MET A 289 15.08 -10.05 8.82
C MET A 289 15.76 -8.75 8.42
N LEU A 290 15.37 -8.15 7.30
CA LEU A 290 15.97 -6.92 6.78
C LEU A 290 15.89 -5.79 7.80
N TYR A 291 14.79 -5.69 8.53
CA TYR A 291 14.56 -4.65 9.55
C TYR A 291 14.90 -5.08 10.99
N ASP A 292 15.49 -6.26 11.19
CA ASP A 292 15.98 -6.67 12.50
C ASP A 292 17.06 -5.70 13.00
N LYS A 293 17.00 -5.35 14.29
CA LYS A 293 17.92 -4.39 14.93
C LYS A 293 19.38 -4.88 14.95
N ARG A 294 19.62 -6.18 14.81
CA ARG A 294 20.98 -6.75 14.76
C ARG A 294 21.67 -6.45 13.44
N LEU A 295 20.91 -6.25 12.36
CA LEU A 295 21.44 -5.85 11.07
C LEU A 295 21.54 -4.33 10.97
N ARG A 296 22.60 -3.84 10.31
CA ARG A 296 22.86 -2.41 10.10
C ARG A 296 23.23 -2.13 8.64
N PRO A 297 22.80 -0.98 8.08
CA PRO A 297 23.26 -0.52 6.77
C PRO A 297 24.78 -0.57 6.67
N GLY A 298 25.30 -1.07 5.54
CA GLY A 298 26.73 -1.19 5.29
C GLY A 298 27.35 -2.54 5.67
N MET A 299 26.63 -3.42 6.36
CA MET A 299 27.14 -4.76 6.66
C MET A 299 27.31 -5.60 5.38
N THR A 300 28.43 -6.33 5.26
CA THR A 300 28.70 -7.25 4.16
C THR A 300 27.99 -8.60 4.35
N ALA A 301 27.89 -9.42 3.30
CA ALA A 301 27.37 -10.79 3.42
C ALA A 301 28.07 -11.61 4.52
N GLU A 302 29.38 -11.51 4.65
CA GLU A 302 30.15 -12.19 5.70
C GLU A 302 29.73 -11.78 7.12
N GLN A 303 29.35 -10.50 7.31
CA GLN A 303 28.87 -9.99 8.60
C GLN A 303 27.40 -10.31 8.84
N VAL A 304 26.58 -10.27 7.79
CA VAL A 304 25.14 -10.51 7.85
C VAL A 304 24.83 -11.99 8.07
N ASN A 305 25.52 -12.90 7.39
CA ASN A 305 25.20 -14.33 7.34
C ASN A 305 25.17 -15.03 8.71
N PRO A 306 26.13 -14.81 9.64
CA PRO A 306 26.04 -15.38 10.97
C PRO A 306 24.82 -14.88 11.75
N ILE A 307 24.45 -13.61 11.58
CA ILE A 307 23.33 -12.98 12.28
C ILE A 307 22.00 -13.47 11.70
N THR A 308 21.86 -13.52 10.37
CA THR A 308 20.62 -13.96 9.71
C THR A 308 20.32 -15.42 9.98
N ARG A 309 21.31 -16.29 10.19
CA ARG A 309 21.10 -17.67 10.65
C ARG A 309 20.39 -17.73 12.00
N ILE A 310 20.76 -16.86 12.93
CA ILE A 310 20.10 -16.76 14.24
C ILE A 310 18.68 -16.23 14.06
N ILE A 311 18.51 -15.12 13.33
CA ILE A 311 17.19 -14.51 13.09
C ILE A 311 16.25 -15.51 12.41
N ALA A 312 16.72 -16.22 11.38
CA ALA A 312 15.91 -17.16 10.61
C ALA A 312 15.36 -18.28 11.50
N ARG A 313 16.21 -18.86 12.37
CA ARG A 313 15.79 -19.89 13.33
C ARG A 313 14.77 -19.36 14.33
N GLU A 314 14.99 -18.16 14.87
CA GLU A 314 14.02 -17.52 15.76
C GLU A 314 12.64 -17.32 15.11
N LEU A 315 12.62 -17.04 13.80
CA LEU A 315 11.40 -16.80 13.03
C LEU A 315 10.70 -18.09 12.55
N THR A 316 11.42 -19.20 12.36
CA THR A 316 10.85 -20.47 11.86
C THR A 316 10.63 -21.50 12.94
N ASP A 317 11.57 -21.64 13.87
CA ASP A 317 11.66 -22.77 14.81
C ASP A 317 11.33 -22.35 16.25
N GLY A 318 11.32 -21.04 16.52
CA GLY A 318 11.08 -20.44 17.84
C GLY A 318 12.37 -19.90 18.48
N PRO A 319 12.27 -19.23 19.66
CA PRO A 319 13.42 -18.59 20.29
C PRO A 319 14.55 -19.58 20.56
N VAL A 320 15.78 -19.21 20.16
CA VAL A 320 17.02 -19.94 20.46
C VAL A 320 17.58 -19.61 21.85
#